data_AF-A0A8J6BK57-F1
#
_entry.id   AF-A0A8J6BK57-F1
#
_cell.length_a   1.000
_cell.length_b   1.000
_cell.length_c   1.000
_cell.angle_alpha   90.00
_cell.angle_beta   90.00
_cell.angle_gamma   90.00
#
_symmetry.space_group_name_H-M   'P 1'
#
loop_
_entity.id
_entity.type
_entity.pdbx_description
1 polymer ?
#
loop_
_entity_poly.entity_id
_entity_poly.type
_entity_poly.pdbx_seq_one_letter_code
_entity_poly.pdbx_strand_id
1 'polypeptide(L)'
;MSDGLTKSARCYRHLFQPVIKQVVDFYQPTCIVLQCGADSLGCDRLGCFNLSIRGHGDCVQYVKSFNIPLLVLGGGGYTVRNVARCWTYETSLLVDETISEELPYSEYFEYFAPDFTLHPDVSTRIENQNTRQYLDQIRQTIFENLKMLNHAPSVQIHDVPSDLLSYDRTDEADPEDRGAEDSYTR
;
A
#
# COMPACT_ATOMS: atom_id res chain seq x y z
N MET A 1 2.24 0.03 25.61
CA MET A 1 2.58 -0.79 24.43
C MET A 1 1.41 -1.73 24.18
N SER A 2 0.48 -1.30 23.34
CA SER A 2 -0.65 -2.11 22.90
C SER A 2 -0.23 -2.87 21.63
N ASP A 3 0.68 -3.82 21.79
CA ASP A 3 1.18 -4.67 20.72
C ASP A 3 0.20 -5.84 20.53
N GLY A 4 -0.89 -5.57 19.80
CA GLY A 4 -1.95 -6.57 19.61
C GLY A 4 -3.07 -6.12 18.69
N LEU A 5 -2.76 -5.34 17.65
CA LEU A 5 -3.77 -4.79 16.74
C LEU A 5 -4.19 -5.81 15.66
N THR A 6 -4.76 -6.94 16.08
CA THR A 6 -5.29 -7.97 15.20
C THR A 6 -6.60 -7.51 14.56
N LYS A 7 -6.55 -6.81 13.41
CA LYS A 7 -7.76 -6.35 12.71
C LYS A 7 -8.31 -7.47 11.83
N SER A 8 -9.49 -7.99 12.14
CA SER A 8 -10.25 -8.77 11.14
C SER A 8 -10.65 -7.85 9.98
N ALA A 9 -10.77 -8.39 8.76
CA ALA A 9 -11.18 -7.63 7.58
C ALA A 9 -12.46 -6.79 7.83
N ARG A 10 -13.42 -7.34 8.58
CA ARG A 10 -14.66 -6.66 8.96
C ARG A 10 -14.42 -5.45 9.88
N CYS A 11 -13.57 -5.60 10.90
CA CYS A 11 -13.24 -4.51 11.81
C CYS A 11 -12.46 -3.40 11.10
N TYR A 12 -11.51 -3.78 10.23
CA TYR A 12 -10.76 -2.81 9.43
C TYR A 12 -11.69 -1.99 8.55
N ARG A 13 -12.59 -2.65 7.81
CA ARG A 13 -13.58 -1.98 6.95
C ARG A 13 -14.50 -1.03 7.73
N HIS A 14 -14.98 -1.45 8.91
CA HIS A 14 -15.85 -0.63 9.79
C HIS A 14 -15.18 0.68 10.22
N LEU A 15 -13.86 0.69 10.38
CA LEU A 15 -13.11 1.90 10.72
C LEU A 15 -12.67 2.68 9.47
N PHE A 16 -12.11 1.99 8.48
CA PHE A 16 -11.49 2.59 7.30
C PHE A 16 -12.49 3.38 6.45
N GLN A 17 -13.61 2.77 6.07
CA GLN A 17 -14.54 3.41 5.13
C GLN A 17 -15.13 4.74 5.68
N PRO A 18 -15.67 4.78 6.91
CA PRO A 18 -16.18 6.05 7.45
C PRO A 18 -15.10 7.12 7.63
N VAL A 19 -13.88 6.72 8.03
CA VAL A 19 -12.76 7.66 8.20
C VAL A 19 -12.34 8.24 6.86
N ILE A 20 -12.07 7.41 5.86
CA ILE A 20 -11.65 7.87 4.53
C ILE A 20 -12.74 8.71 3.88
N LYS A 21 -14.03 8.31 4.00
CA LYS A 21 -15.14 9.15 3.52
C LYS A 21 -15.10 10.54 4.12
N GLN A 22 -14.96 10.64 5.45
CA GLN A 22 -14.93 11.92 6.13
C GLN A 22 -13.71 12.75 5.72
N VAL A 23 -12.56 12.11 5.50
CA VAL A 23 -11.35 12.77 4.98
C VAL A 23 -11.61 13.31 3.58
N VAL A 24 -12.15 12.52 2.66
CA VAL A 24 -12.44 12.97 1.28
C VAL A 24 -13.47 14.10 1.29
N ASP A 25 -14.57 13.95 2.03
CA ASP A 25 -15.64 14.95 2.13
C ASP A 25 -15.12 16.27 2.73
N PHE A 26 -14.22 16.22 3.71
CA PHE A 26 -13.72 17.41 4.41
C PHE A 26 -12.51 18.05 3.71
N TYR A 27 -11.54 17.25 3.26
CA TYR A 27 -10.31 17.73 2.65
C TYR A 27 -10.50 18.09 1.17
N GLN A 28 -11.47 17.48 0.49
CA GLN A 28 -11.76 17.69 -0.94
C GLN A 28 -10.50 17.55 -1.82
N PRO A 29 -9.79 16.40 -1.76
CA PRO A 29 -8.57 16.22 -2.53
C PRO A 29 -8.83 16.24 -4.04
N THR A 30 -7.92 16.84 -4.78
CA THR A 30 -7.90 16.76 -6.26
C THR A 30 -7.10 15.56 -6.78
N CYS A 31 -6.30 14.93 -5.92
CA CYS A 31 -5.62 13.67 -6.17
C CYS A 31 -5.46 12.86 -4.87
N ILE A 32 -5.36 11.54 -4.99
CA ILE A 32 -5.12 10.63 -3.87
C ILE A 32 -3.84 9.83 -4.18
N VAL A 33 -2.93 9.77 -3.21
CA VAL A 33 -1.82 8.83 -3.22
C VAL A 33 -2.11 7.73 -2.19
N LEU A 34 -2.30 6.51 -2.67
CA LEU A 34 -2.63 5.35 -1.85
C LEU A 34 -1.41 4.42 -1.74
N GLN A 35 -0.85 4.33 -0.55
CA GLN A 35 0.24 3.40 -0.24
C GLN A 35 -0.34 2.05 0.19
N CYS A 36 -0.11 1.00 -0.59
CA CYS A 36 -0.64 -0.35 -0.41
C CYS A 36 0.39 -1.28 0.23
N GLY A 37 0.81 -0.96 1.46
CA GLY A 37 1.69 -1.83 2.25
C GLY A 37 1.04 -3.19 2.53
N ALA A 38 1.68 -4.26 2.08
CA ALA A 38 1.23 -5.64 2.23
C ALA A 38 1.68 -6.29 3.55
N ASP A 39 2.42 -5.58 4.40
CA ASP A 39 2.77 -6.02 5.76
C ASP A 39 1.58 -6.00 6.74
N SER A 40 0.44 -5.43 6.33
CA SER A 40 -0.82 -5.50 7.08
C SER A 40 -1.58 -6.83 6.87
N LEU A 41 -1.11 -7.69 5.96
CA LEU A 41 -1.68 -9.02 5.75
C LEU A 41 -1.38 -9.94 6.93
N GLY A 42 -2.27 -10.91 7.15
CA GLY A 42 -1.99 -12.01 8.07
C GLY A 42 -0.79 -12.84 7.60
N CYS A 43 -0.09 -13.44 8.57
CA CYS A 43 1.14 -14.22 8.34
C CYS A 43 2.30 -13.42 7.70
N ASP A 44 2.29 -12.08 7.81
CA ASP A 44 3.49 -11.30 7.50
C ASP A 44 4.60 -11.56 8.56
N ARG A 45 5.87 -11.41 8.15
CA ARG A 45 7.01 -11.68 9.05
C ARG A 45 7.23 -10.60 10.10
N LEU A 46 6.84 -9.36 9.81
CA LEU A 46 7.03 -8.21 10.71
C LEU A 46 5.68 -7.61 11.16
N GLY A 47 4.68 -7.67 10.29
CA GLY A 47 3.34 -7.18 10.58
C GLY A 47 2.59 -8.00 11.63
N CYS A 48 1.78 -7.33 12.44
CA CYS A 48 0.94 -7.95 13.47
C CYS A 48 -0.58 -7.89 13.15
N PHE A 49 -0.92 -7.47 11.93
CA PHE A 49 -2.32 -7.41 11.48
C PHE A 49 -2.76 -8.77 10.93
N ASN A 50 -4.06 -8.92 10.68
CA ASN A 50 -4.66 -10.17 10.26
C ASN A 50 -5.62 -9.99 9.08
N LEU A 51 -5.21 -9.18 8.09
CA LEU A 51 -6.00 -8.95 6.89
C LEU A 51 -5.81 -10.09 5.89
N SER A 52 -6.91 -10.46 5.22
CA SER A 52 -6.83 -11.25 3.99
C SER A 52 -6.49 -10.35 2.81
N ILE A 53 -5.98 -10.95 1.73
CA ILE A 53 -5.74 -10.24 0.46
C ILE A 53 -7.01 -9.55 -0.05
N ARG A 54 -8.18 -10.20 0.08
CA ARG A 54 -9.47 -9.59 -0.26
C ARG A 54 -9.81 -8.40 0.62
N GLY A 55 -9.61 -8.52 1.93
CA GLY A 55 -9.88 -7.43 2.87
C GLY A 55 -8.97 -6.22 2.67
N HIS A 56 -7.75 -6.45 2.18
CA HIS A 56 -6.84 -5.38 1.77
C HIS A 56 -7.31 -4.73 0.46
N GLY A 57 -7.60 -5.51 -0.58
CA GLY A 57 -8.14 -5.00 -1.85
C GLY A 57 -9.49 -4.29 -1.73
N ASP A 58 -10.33 -4.63 -0.75
CA ASP A 58 -11.55 -3.89 -0.39
C ASP A 58 -11.26 -2.40 -0.10
N CYS A 59 -10.09 -2.08 0.45
CA CYS A 59 -9.67 -0.70 0.71
C CYS A 59 -9.30 0.02 -0.59
N VAL A 60 -8.58 -0.65 -1.49
CA VAL A 60 -8.26 -0.12 -2.82
C VAL A 60 -9.54 0.15 -3.62
N GLN A 61 -10.45 -0.81 -3.67
CA GLN A 61 -11.73 -0.66 -4.38
C GLN A 61 -12.54 0.51 -3.81
N TYR A 62 -12.54 0.67 -2.49
CA TYR A 62 -13.24 1.77 -1.83
C TYR A 62 -12.65 3.13 -2.21
N VAL A 63 -11.32 3.28 -2.18
CA VAL A 63 -10.65 4.53 -2.56
C VAL A 63 -10.85 4.82 -4.05
N LYS A 64 -10.71 3.81 -4.92
CA LYS A 64 -10.97 3.92 -6.36
C LYS A 64 -12.39 4.45 -6.64
N SER A 65 -13.38 4.04 -5.85
CA SER A 65 -14.79 4.42 -6.05
C SER A 65 -15.09 5.92 -5.92
N PHE A 66 -14.18 6.71 -5.34
CA PHE A 66 -14.35 8.17 -5.28
C PHE A 66 -14.13 8.84 -6.65
N ASN A 67 -13.55 8.16 -7.63
CA ASN A 67 -13.26 8.69 -8.97
C ASN A 67 -12.42 9.98 -8.95
N ILE A 68 -11.49 10.06 -7.99
CA ILE A 68 -10.47 11.12 -7.88
C ILE A 68 -9.16 10.56 -8.45
N PRO A 69 -8.36 11.34 -9.21
CA PRO A 69 -7.07 10.90 -9.71
C PRO A 69 -6.25 10.16 -8.65
N LEU A 70 -5.91 8.90 -8.93
CA LEU A 70 -5.36 7.97 -7.94
C LEU A 70 -3.98 7.46 -8.38
N LEU A 71 -2.96 7.70 -7.55
CA LEU A 71 -1.64 7.08 -7.65
C LEU A 71 -1.55 5.98 -6.59
N VAL A 72 -1.31 4.74 -7.00
CA VAL A 72 -1.14 3.61 -6.08
C VAL A 72 0.33 3.20 -6.02
N LEU A 73 0.84 3.04 -4.80
CA LEU A 73 2.23 2.68 -4.53
C LEU A 73 2.28 1.38 -3.73
N GLY A 74 3.39 0.65 -3.83
CA GLY A 74 3.68 -0.48 -2.94
C GLY A 74 4.16 -0.01 -1.56
N GLY A 75 5.04 -0.79 -0.92
CA GLY A 75 5.74 -0.44 0.31
C GLY A 75 6.11 -1.68 1.11
N GLY A 76 5.88 -1.67 2.43
CA GLY A 76 6.20 -2.80 3.31
C GLY A 76 5.50 -4.10 2.92
N GLY A 77 6.11 -5.24 3.23
CA GLY A 77 5.61 -6.57 2.89
C GLY A 77 6.74 -7.60 2.92
N TYR A 78 6.76 -8.44 3.95
CA TYR A 78 7.93 -9.25 4.31
C TYR A 78 7.70 -10.74 4.12
N THR A 79 6.46 -11.15 3.87
CA THR A 79 6.12 -12.45 3.26
C THR A 79 5.94 -12.30 1.75
N VAL A 80 7.04 -12.26 1.00
CA VAL A 80 7.12 -11.90 -0.45
C VAL A 80 6.08 -12.59 -1.34
N ARG A 81 5.84 -13.89 -1.13
CA ARG A 81 4.80 -14.67 -1.83
C ARG A 81 3.38 -14.11 -1.65
N ASN A 82 3.06 -13.55 -0.49
CA ASN A 82 1.77 -12.92 -0.23
C ASN A 82 1.73 -11.48 -0.76
N VAL A 83 2.88 -10.78 -0.77
CA VAL A 83 3.03 -9.48 -1.42
C VAL A 83 2.70 -9.57 -2.91
N ALA A 84 3.30 -10.55 -3.60
CA ALA A 84 3.03 -10.80 -5.03
C ALA A 84 1.54 -11.04 -5.30
N ARG A 85 0.89 -11.88 -4.48
CA ARG A 85 -0.56 -12.13 -4.58
C ARG A 85 -1.39 -10.87 -4.35
N CYS A 86 -1.06 -10.11 -3.30
CA CYS A 86 -1.79 -8.90 -2.93
C CYS A 86 -1.75 -7.86 -4.03
N TRP A 87 -0.56 -7.50 -4.49
CA TRP A 87 -0.40 -6.46 -5.52
C TRP A 87 -0.92 -6.91 -6.88
N THR A 88 -0.85 -8.21 -7.20
CA THR A 88 -1.50 -8.76 -8.41
C THR A 88 -3.02 -8.58 -8.35
N TYR A 89 -3.63 -8.91 -7.21
CA TYR A 89 -5.07 -8.75 -7.01
C TYR A 89 -5.49 -7.27 -6.99
N GLU A 90 -4.78 -6.41 -6.27
CA GLU A 90 -5.06 -4.96 -6.25
C GLU A 90 -4.91 -4.34 -7.64
N THR A 91 -3.93 -4.78 -8.43
CA THR A 91 -3.78 -4.33 -9.83
C THR A 91 -5.01 -4.70 -10.64
N SER A 92 -5.53 -5.92 -10.51
CA SER A 92 -6.73 -6.35 -11.22
C SER A 92 -7.95 -5.50 -10.85
N LEU A 93 -8.09 -5.13 -9.56
CA LEU A 93 -9.12 -4.18 -9.12
C LEU A 93 -8.94 -2.79 -9.73
N LEU A 94 -7.71 -2.30 -9.84
CA LEU A 94 -7.41 -0.98 -10.41
C LEU A 94 -7.70 -0.90 -11.91
N VAL A 95 -7.48 -2.00 -12.65
CA VAL A 95 -7.76 -2.07 -14.09
C VAL A 95 -9.15 -2.62 -14.43
N ASP A 96 -9.98 -2.92 -13.42
CA ASP A 96 -11.32 -3.52 -13.58
C ASP A 96 -11.32 -4.89 -14.28
N GLU A 97 -10.25 -5.67 -14.08
CA GLU A 97 -10.09 -7.01 -14.65
C GLU A 97 -10.38 -8.10 -13.64
N THR A 98 -11.18 -9.08 -14.06
CA THR A 98 -11.45 -10.29 -13.28
C THR A 98 -10.39 -11.33 -13.61
N ILE A 99 -9.66 -11.79 -12.60
CA ILE A 99 -8.57 -12.77 -12.75
C ILE A 99 -8.91 -14.09 -12.06
N SER A 100 -8.28 -15.17 -12.51
CA SER A 100 -8.47 -16.52 -11.96
C SER A 100 -7.97 -16.61 -10.51
N GLU A 101 -8.62 -17.46 -9.72
CA GLU A 101 -8.12 -17.86 -8.40
C GLU A 101 -6.91 -18.81 -8.50
N GLU A 102 -6.81 -19.56 -9.60
CA GLU A 102 -5.68 -20.44 -9.88
C GLU A 102 -4.50 -19.63 -10.44
N LEU A 103 -3.32 -19.78 -9.84
CA LEU A 103 -2.14 -19.07 -10.31
C LEU A 103 -1.67 -19.62 -11.66
N PRO A 104 -1.30 -18.75 -12.62
CA PRO A 104 -0.71 -19.21 -13.87
C PRO A 104 0.69 -19.78 -13.62
N TYR A 105 1.09 -20.72 -14.47
CA TYR A 105 2.46 -21.23 -14.44
C TYR A 105 3.46 -20.11 -14.76
N SER A 106 4.53 -20.06 -13.98
CA SER A 106 5.65 -19.13 -14.14
C SER A 106 6.91 -19.76 -13.56
N GLU A 107 8.08 -19.17 -13.83
CA GLU A 107 9.36 -19.60 -13.25
C GLU A 107 9.34 -19.59 -11.70
N TYR A 108 8.47 -18.77 -11.09
CA TYR A 108 8.32 -18.64 -9.64
C TYR A 108 7.16 -19.47 -9.07
N PHE A 109 6.47 -20.29 -9.88
CA PHE A 109 5.24 -20.98 -9.48
C PHE A 109 5.40 -21.80 -8.18
N GLU A 110 6.54 -22.46 -8.01
CA GLU A 110 6.84 -23.27 -6.82
C GLU A 110 6.89 -22.47 -5.51
N TYR A 111 7.16 -21.15 -5.56
CA TYR A 111 7.15 -20.28 -4.37
C TYR A 111 5.76 -20.17 -3.72
N PHE A 112 4.71 -20.47 -4.49
CA PHE A 112 3.31 -20.35 -4.08
C PHE A 112 2.73 -21.65 -3.49
N ALA A 113 3.52 -22.71 -3.39
CA ALA A 113 3.13 -23.96 -2.74
C ALA A 113 2.73 -23.74 -1.27
N PRO A 114 1.86 -24.59 -0.68
CA PRO A 114 1.17 -25.70 -1.32
C PRO A 114 -0.13 -25.30 -2.04
N ASP A 115 -0.59 -24.06 -1.85
CA ASP A 115 -1.94 -23.66 -2.24
C ASP A 115 -2.08 -23.42 -3.74
N PHE A 116 -1.06 -22.80 -4.35
CA PHE A 116 -1.08 -22.38 -5.77
C PHE A 116 -2.30 -21.51 -6.17
N THR A 117 -2.92 -20.86 -5.19
CA THR A 117 -4.04 -19.94 -5.39
C THR A 117 -3.64 -18.48 -5.14
N LEU A 118 -4.42 -17.57 -5.73
CA LEU A 118 -4.29 -16.13 -5.52
C LEU A 118 -4.70 -15.71 -4.11
N HIS A 119 -5.77 -16.30 -3.57
CA HIS A 119 -6.30 -15.99 -2.25
C HIS A 119 -6.17 -17.18 -1.28
N PRO A 120 -4.96 -17.51 -0.81
CA PRO A 120 -4.80 -18.51 0.25
C PRO A 120 -5.37 -18.01 1.57
N ASP A 121 -5.62 -18.92 2.50
CA ASP A 121 -5.96 -18.55 3.87
C ASP A 121 -4.70 -18.02 4.58
N VAL A 122 -4.58 -16.70 4.58
CA VAL A 122 -3.51 -15.98 5.30
C VAL A 122 -3.95 -15.58 6.71
N SER A 123 -5.15 -15.99 7.16
CA SER A 123 -5.61 -15.64 8.48
C SER A 123 -4.88 -16.43 9.55
N THR A 124 -4.28 -15.70 10.49
CA THR A 124 -3.69 -16.28 11.69
C THR A 124 -4.79 -16.57 12.70
N ARG A 125 -4.61 -17.60 13.54
CA ARG A 125 -5.50 -17.92 14.68
C ARG A 125 -5.40 -16.90 15.83
N ILE A 126 -4.88 -15.71 15.56
CA ILE A 126 -4.72 -14.66 16.56
C ILE A 126 -6.09 -14.07 16.87
N GLU A 127 -6.39 -13.96 18.16
CA GLU A 127 -7.64 -13.37 18.64
C GLU A 127 -7.69 -11.86 18.33
N ASN A 128 -8.86 -11.38 17.89
CA ASN A 128 -9.09 -9.97 17.65
C ASN A 128 -9.35 -9.24 18.98
N GLN A 129 -8.38 -8.45 19.43
CA GLN A 129 -8.47 -7.65 20.66
C GLN A 129 -9.17 -6.29 20.46
N ASN A 130 -9.56 -5.95 19.23
CA ASN A 130 -10.21 -4.67 18.92
C ASN A 130 -11.71 -4.76 19.17
N THR A 131 -12.14 -4.30 20.34
CA THR A 131 -13.56 -4.18 20.68
C THR A 131 -14.24 -3.11 19.84
N ARG A 132 -15.55 -3.27 19.60
CA ARG A 132 -16.33 -2.28 18.83
C ARG A 132 -16.32 -0.91 19.50
N GLN A 133 -16.43 -0.88 20.82
CA GLN A 133 -16.39 0.34 21.62
C GLN A 133 -15.08 1.09 21.42
N TYR A 134 -13.95 0.38 21.44
CA TYR A 134 -12.63 0.97 21.20
C TYR A 134 -12.51 1.57 19.79
N LEU A 135 -12.96 0.85 18.76
CA LEU A 135 -12.93 1.35 17.38
C LEU A 135 -13.84 2.56 17.17
N ASP A 136 -15.03 2.55 17.78
CA ASP A 136 -15.97 3.68 17.70
C ASP A 136 -15.41 4.92 18.42
N GLN A 137 -14.68 4.75 19.53
CA GLN A 137 -13.95 5.84 20.19
C GLN A 137 -12.87 6.45 19.29
N ILE A 138 -12.03 5.62 18.67
CA ILE A 138 -11.01 6.11 17.73
C ILE A 138 -11.65 6.89 16.58
N ARG A 139 -12.71 6.35 15.98
CA ARG A 139 -13.43 7.01 14.88
C ARG A 139 -13.94 8.38 15.32
N GLN A 140 -14.54 8.48 16.51
CA GLN A 140 -15.05 9.74 17.03
C GLN A 140 -13.94 10.77 17.22
N THR A 141 -12.81 10.37 17.80
CA THR A 141 -11.64 11.24 17.97
C THR A 141 -11.10 11.74 16.62
N ILE A 142 -11.02 10.87 15.61
CA ILE A 142 -10.60 11.27 14.26
C ILE A 142 -11.57 12.30 13.68
N PHE A 143 -12.87 12.11 13.84
CA PHE A 143 -13.89 13.03 13.33
C PHE A 143 -13.83 14.40 14.00
N GLU A 144 -13.55 14.45 15.30
CA GLU A 144 -13.33 15.70 16.03
C GLU A 144 -12.08 16.42 15.54
N ASN A 145 -10.97 15.70 15.35
CA ASN A 145 -9.75 16.27 14.80
C ASN A 145 -9.94 16.84 13.40
N LEU A 146 -10.68 16.15 12.52
CA LEU A 146 -10.96 16.63 11.17
C LEU A 146 -11.73 17.96 11.18
N LYS A 147 -12.64 18.18 12.14
CA LYS A 147 -13.39 19.45 12.28
C LYS A 147 -12.49 20.64 12.65
N MET A 148 -11.32 20.38 13.22
CA MET A 148 -10.37 21.43 13.64
C MET A 148 -9.46 21.89 12.49
N LEU A 149 -9.49 21.21 11.33
CA LEU A 149 -8.70 21.58 10.16
C LEU A 149 -9.43 22.67 9.35
N ASN A 150 -8.67 23.49 8.63
CA ASN A 150 -9.26 24.37 7.63
C ASN A 150 -9.77 23.52 6.45
N HIS A 151 -10.99 23.81 5.99
CA HIS A 151 -11.59 23.12 4.85
C HIS A 151 -10.84 23.46 3.55
N ALA A 152 -10.54 22.45 2.73
CA ALA A 152 -9.92 22.57 1.40
C ALA A 152 -8.75 23.59 1.34
N PRO A 153 -7.66 23.38 2.10
CA PRO A 153 -6.53 24.29 2.08
C PRO A 153 -5.86 24.25 0.70
N SER A 154 -6.03 25.32 -0.09
CA SER A 154 -5.31 25.46 -1.35
C SER A 154 -3.93 26.06 -1.09
N VAL A 155 -2.90 25.34 -1.51
CA VAL A 155 -1.53 25.87 -1.61
C VAL A 155 -1.28 26.09 -3.08
N GLN A 156 -0.87 27.30 -3.47
CA GLN A 156 -0.51 27.56 -4.86
C GLN A 156 0.72 26.73 -5.24
N ILE A 157 0.72 26.16 -6.45
CA ILE A 157 1.91 25.53 -7.00
C ILE A 157 2.95 26.64 -7.14
N HIS A 158 4.07 26.49 -6.44
CA HIS A 158 5.24 27.33 -6.58
C HIS A 158 6.28 26.56 -7.40
N ASP A 159 6.91 27.25 -8.35
CA ASP A 159 8.07 26.71 -9.03
C ASP A 159 9.15 26.38 -7.99
N VAL A 160 9.66 25.15 -8.06
CA VAL A 160 10.79 24.73 -7.24
C VAL A 160 12.01 25.53 -7.71
N PRO A 161 12.71 26.27 -6.83
CA PRO A 161 13.95 26.97 -7.19
C PRO A 161 14.93 25.98 -7.83
N SER A 162 15.52 26.35 -8.97
CA SER A 162 16.40 25.47 -9.75
C SER A 162 17.58 24.90 -8.93
N ASP A 163 18.00 25.60 -7.88
CA ASP A 163 19.09 25.20 -6.97
C ASP A 163 18.73 24.05 -6.01
N LEU A 164 17.45 23.68 -5.87
CA LEU A 164 17.02 22.62 -4.94
C LEU A 164 17.09 21.22 -5.55
N LEU A 165 17.20 21.14 -6.88
CA LEU A 165 17.32 19.91 -7.66
C LEU A 165 18.57 19.88 -8.53
N SER A 166 19.58 20.72 -8.25
CA SER A 166 20.92 20.49 -8.80
C SER A 166 21.41 19.16 -8.24
N TYR A 167 21.16 18.10 -9.03
CA TYR A 167 21.98 16.91 -9.03
C TYR A 167 23.37 17.38 -9.51
N ASP A 168 24.12 18.04 -8.63
CA ASP A 168 25.56 18.06 -8.75
C ASP A 168 25.97 16.60 -8.65
N ARG A 169 26.18 15.97 -9.82
CA ARG A 169 26.90 14.71 -9.94
C ARG A 169 28.33 14.97 -9.47
N THR A 170 28.53 15.09 -8.16
CA THR A 170 29.86 14.98 -7.57
C THR A 170 30.17 13.48 -7.48
N ASP A 171 30.95 13.04 -8.47
CA ASP A 171 31.81 11.86 -8.44
C ASP A 171 31.16 10.47 -8.56
N GLU A 172 30.64 10.14 -9.74
CA GLU A 172 30.78 8.77 -10.27
C GLU A 172 31.22 8.83 -11.73
N ALA A 173 32.37 8.23 -12.04
CA ALA A 173 32.86 8.07 -13.39
C ALA A 173 31.88 7.19 -14.19
N ASP A 174 31.62 7.58 -15.44
CA ASP A 174 30.78 6.84 -16.38
C ASP A 174 31.33 5.41 -16.57
N PRO A 175 30.58 4.34 -16.21
CA PRO A 175 31.04 2.97 -16.40
C PRO A 175 31.24 2.57 -17.88
N GLU A 176 30.86 3.43 -18.83
CA GLU A 176 31.11 3.24 -20.26
C GLU A 176 32.42 3.86 -20.79
N ASP A 177 33.16 4.63 -19.98
CA ASP A 177 34.49 5.14 -20.38
C ASP A 177 35.58 4.07 -20.19
N ARG A 178 35.50 3.01 -21.01
CA ARG A 178 36.63 2.09 -21.22
C ARG A 178 37.65 2.81 -22.08
N GLY A 179 38.66 3.39 -21.42
CA GLY A 179 39.79 4.06 -22.04
C GLY A 179 40.33 3.31 -23.27
N ALA A 180 40.55 4.07 -24.33
CA ALA A 180 41.21 3.62 -25.54
C ALA A 180 42.61 3.05 -25.24
N GLU A 181 42.95 2.05 -26.04
CA GLU A 181 44.14 1.21 -26.07
C GLU A 181 45.47 1.91 -25.73
N ASP A 182 46.31 1.22 -24.94
CA ASP A 182 47.76 1.38 -25.05
C ASP A 182 48.40 0.03 -25.34
N SER A 183 48.71 -0.14 -26.63
CA SER A 183 49.67 -1.08 -27.15
C SER A 183 51.04 -0.92 -26.47
N TYR A 184 51.54 -1.96 -25.82
CA TYR A 184 52.98 -2.09 -25.57
C TYR A 184 53.54 -3.26 -26.37
N THR A 185 54.17 -2.87 -27.48
CA THR A 185 55.14 -3.69 -28.21
C THR A 185 56.42 -3.74 -27.38
N ARG A 186 56.82 -4.94 -26.90
CA ARG A 186 58.14 -5.50 -27.18
C ARG A 186 58.21 -6.98 -26.81
#